data_AF-A0A7N2L7I2-F1
#
_entry.id   AF-A0A7N2L7I2-F1
#
_cell.length_a   1.000
_cell.length_b   1.000
_cell.length_c   1.000
_cell.angle_alpha   90.00
_cell.angle_beta   90.00
_cell.angle_gamma   90.00
#
_symmetry.space_group_name_H-M   'P 1'
#
loop_
_entity.id
_entity.type
_entity.pdbx_description
1 polymer ?
#
loop_
_entity_poly.entity_id
_entity_poly.type
_entity_poly.pdbx_seq_one_letter_code
_entity_poly.pdbx_strand_id
1 'polypeptide(L)'
;MNSRERDGLSASLTQSEADTIGKNPLVLVVFEDRRHELHTTRSPQFLGLRNQRGLWSDSDYSSDVIIGLLDTEIWPERRSFFNRNLSSVLSGWKGACWWVLGSTGFVG
;
A
#
# COMPACT_ATOMS: atom_id res chain seq x y z
N MET A 1 14.98 -1.48 19.81
CA MET A 1 13.66 -2.01 19.41
C MET A 1 13.89 -3.24 18.55
N ASN A 2 13.61 -4.43 19.07
CA ASN A 2 13.80 -5.68 18.32
C ASN A 2 12.59 -5.88 17.42
N SER A 3 12.71 -5.52 16.14
CA SER A 3 11.71 -5.86 15.13
C SER A 3 11.74 -7.37 14.94
N ARG A 4 10.67 -8.07 15.32
CA ARG A 4 10.43 -9.44 14.85
C ARG A 4 9.84 -9.32 13.45
N GLU A 5 10.72 -9.36 12.46
CA GLU A 5 10.32 -9.64 11.09
C GLU A 5 9.56 -10.97 11.10
N ARG A 6 8.34 -10.97 10.56
CA ARG A 6 7.50 -12.16 10.52
C ARG A 6 7.77 -12.85 9.19
N ASP A 7 8.58 -13.89 9.23
CA ASP A 7 8.79 -14.75 8.08
C ASP A 7 7.47 -15.44 7.72
N GLY A 8 7.00 -15.23 6.49
CA GLY A 8 5.73 -15.74 6.01
C GLY A 8 5.74 -15.87 4.49
N LEU A 9 4.89 -16.74 3.96
CA LEU A 9 4.73 -16.99 2.53
C LEU A 9 3.25 -17.23 2.21
N SER A 10 2.88 -17.02 0.95
CA SER A 10 1.59 -17.45 0.40
C SER A 10 1.82 -18.62 -0.55
N ALA A 11 0.93 -19.61 -0.52
CA ALA A 11 1.00 -20.81 -1.35
C ALA A 11 -0.40 -21.32 -1.67
N SER A 12 -0.57 -21.86 -2.88
CA SER A 12 -1.78 -22.58 -3.28
C SER A 12 -1.76 -24.00 -2.73
N LEU A 13 -2.69 -24.32 -1.84
CA LEU A 13 -2.79 -25.61 -1.16
C LEU A 13 -4.22 -26.12 -1.20
N THR A 14 -4.39 -27.44 -1.18
CA THR A 14 -5.68 -28.07 -0.85
C THR A 14 -5.99 -27.90 0.64
N GLN A 15 -7.27 -28.03 1.01
CA GLN A 15 -7.67 -27.93 2.42
C GLN A 15 -6.94 -28.93 3.32
N SER A 16 -6.76 -30.17 2.87
CA SER A 16 -6.04 -31.19 3.65
C SER A 16 -4.55 -30.90 3.83
N GLU A 17 -3.91 -30.27 2.84
CA GLU A 17 -2.52 -29.83 2.95
C GLU A 17 -2.39 -28.67 3.94
N ALA A 18 -3.29 -27.68 3.87
CA ALA A 18 -3.35 -26.55 4.80
C ALA A 18 -3.55 -27.04 6.25
N ASP A 19 -4.47 -27.98 6.48
CA ASP A 19 -4.73 -28.58 7.80
C ASP A 19 -3.52 -29.37 8.34
N THR A 20 -2.75 -29.99 7.45
CA THR A 20 -1.54 -30.73 7.80
C THR A 20 -0.43 -29.77 8.20
N ILE A 21 -0.21 -28.71 7.41
CA ILE A 21 0.79 -27.67 7.67
C ILE A 21 0.46 -26.92 8.96
N GLY A 22 -0.81 -26.62 9.22
CA GLY A 22 -1.26 -25.92 10.43
C GLY A 22 -1.01 -26.70 11.73
N LYS A 23 -0.73 -28.01 11.67
CA LYS A 23 -0.36 -28.83 12.84
C LYS A 23 1.14 -28.87 13.10
N ASN A 24 1.96 -28.33 12.20
CA ASN A 24 3.42 -28.33 12.37
C ASN A 24 3.81 -27.34 13.48
N PRO A 25 4.55 -27.75 14.52
CA PRO A 25 4.94 -26.88 15.63
C PRO A 25 5.86 -25.71 15.22
N LEU A 26 6.43 -25.74 14.02
CA LEU A 26 7.22 -24.64 13.45
C LEU A 26 6.35 -23.59 12.72
N VAL A 27 5.07 -23.89 12.48
CA VAL A 27 4.13 -22.98 11.83
C VAL A 27 3.36 -22.24 12.92
N LEU A 28 3.48 -20.91 12.93
CA LEU A 28 2.80 -20.09 13.93
C LEU A 28 1.28 -20.06 13.71
N VAL A 29 0.85 -19.92 12.45
CA VAL A 29 -0.56 -19.77 12.05
C VAL A 29 -0.70 -19.95 10.55
N VAL A 30 -1.86 -20.45 10.10
CA VAL A 30 -2.26 -20.52 8.69
C VAL A 30 -3.58 -19.76 8.55
N PHE A 31 -3.68 -18.92 7.52
CA PHE A 31 -4.90 -18.21 7.15
C PHE A 31 -5.19 -18.44 5.67
N GLU A 32 -6.47 -18.61 5.35
CA GLU A 32 -6.94 -18.62 3.98
C GLU A 32 -6.77 -17.22 3.38
N ASP A 33 -6.11 -17.15 2.22
CA ASP A 33 -6.04 -15.91 1.44
C ASP A 33 -7.43 -15.59 0.86
N ARG A 34 -7.88 -14.35 1.07
CA ARG A 34 -9.22 -13.92 0.67
C ARG A 34 -9.13 -12.71 -0.23
N ARG A 35 -9.81 -12.79 -1.37
CA ARG A 35 -9.96 -11.65 -2.25
C ARG A 35 -10.81 -10.58 -1.56
N HIS A 36 -10.24 -9.39 -1.45
CA HIS A 36 -10.97 -8.20 -1.01
C HIS A 36 -11.54 -7.44 -2.21
N GLU A 37 -12.75 -6.90 -2.04
CA GLU A 37 -13.38 -6.02 -3.04
C GLU A 37 -13.06 -4.56 -2.76
N LEU A 38 -13.04 -3.74 -3.81
CA LEU A 38 -12.79 -2.31 -3.69
C LEU A 38 -13.97 -1.61 -3.00
N HIS A 39 -13.73 -1.04 -1.82
CA HIS A 39 -14.80 -0.43 -1.03
C HIS A 39 -15.15 1.02 -1.43
N THR A 40 -14.27 1.76 -2.11
CA THR A 40 -14.56 3.14 -2.53
C THR A 40 -13.67 3.60 -3.69
N THR A 41 -14.24 4.40 -4.59
CA THR A 41 -13.51 5.14 -5.64
C THR A 41 -13.45 6.65 -5.35
N ARG A 42 -13.98 7.10 -4.20
CA ARG A 42 -14.10 8.51 -3.80
C ARG A 42 -13.50 8.79 -2.42
N SER A 43 -12.20 8.53 -2.29
CA SER A 43 -11.45 8.62 -1.03
C SER A 43 -11.46 10.01 -0.38
N PRO A 44 -11.33 11.14 -1.09
CA PRO A 44 -11.33 12.46 -0.44
C PRO A 44 -12.63 12.77 0.30
N GLN A 45 -13.78 12.46 -0.32
CA GLN A 45 -15.08 12.67 0.32
C GLN A 45 -15.32 11.69 1.47
N PHE A 46 -14.93 10.42 1.29
CA PHE A 46 -15.02 9.40 2.34
C PHE A 46 -14.23 9.79 3.60
N LEU A 47 -13.03 10.35 3.42
CA LEU A 47 -12.16 10.81 4.50
C LEU A 47 -12.50 12.23 5.01
N GLY A 48 -13.53 12.89 4.45
CA GLY A 48 -13.91 14.25 4.82
C GLY A 48 -12.89 15.33 4.44
N LEU A 49 -11.97 15.03 3.52
CA LEU A 49 -10.95 15.98 3.03
C LEU A 49 -11.60 17.01 2.11
N ARG A 50 -11.63 18.27 2.54
CA ARG A 50 -12.21 19.40 1.82
C ARG A 50 -11.14 20.46 1.55
N ASN A 51 -11.21 21.11 0.39
CA ASN A 51 -10.29 22.20 0.06
C ASN A 51 -10.32 23.29 1.15
N GLN A 52 -9.14 23.68 1.63
CA GLN A 52 -8.91 24.80 2.57
C GLN A 52 -9.59 24.69 3.95
N ARG A 53 -10.15 23.53 4.32
CA ARG A 53 -10.68 23.28 5.68
C ARG A 53 -10.51 21.82 6.07
N GLY A 54 -10.20 21.57 7.34
CA GLY A 54 -10.04 20.23 7.89
C GLY A 54 -8.59 19.76 7.87
N LEU A 55 -8.37 18.46 7.74
CA LEU A 55 -7.07 17.82 7.99
C LEU A 55 -5.88 18.44 7.24
N TRP A 56 -6.10 19.02 6.05
CA TRP A 56 -5.04 19.66 5.25
C TRP A 56 -4.51 20.95 5.88
N SER A 57 -5.37 21.82 6.42
CA SER A 57 -4.94 23.04 7.11
C SER A 57 -4.35 22.72 8.48
N ASP A 58 -4.89 21.71 9.17
CA ASP A 58 -4.50 21.39 10.55
C ASP A 58 -3.16 20.62 10.63
N SER A 59 -2.76 19.96 9.54
CA SER A 59 -1.48 19.23 9.43
C SER A 59 -0.35 20.04 8.80
N ASP A 60 -0.55 21.34 8.56
CA ASP A 60 0.35 22.18 7.76
C ASP A 60 0.70 21.54 6.40
N TYR A 61 -0.32 20.97 5.75
CA TYR A 61 -0.20 20.25 4.48
C TYR A 61 0.77 19.04 4.49
N SER A 62 1.20 18.59 5.67
CA SER A 62 2.01 17.39 5.91
C SER A 62 3.19 17.23 4.92
N SER A 63 4.36 17.77 5.27
CA SER A 63 5.62 17.38 4.62
C SER A 63 6.20 16.11 5.24
N ASP A 64 7.09 15.42 4.51
CA ASP A 64 7.94 14.36 5.07
C ASP A 64 7.22 13.09 5.57
N VAL A 65 6.03 12.82 5.05
CA VAL A 65 5.26 11.59 5.31
C VAL A 65 5.23 10.70 4.07
N ILE A 66 5.40 9.39 4.27
CA ILE A 66 5.28 8.38 3.22
C ILE A 66 3.91 7.71 3.34
N ILE A 67 3.09 7.82 2.31
CA ILE A 67 1.76 7.20 2.24
C ILE A 67 1.83 6.03 1.25
N GLY A 68 1.65 4.81 1.75
CA GLY A 68 1.47 3.62 0.92
C GLY A 68 0.02 3.49 0.46
N LEU A 69 -0.20 3.40 -0.85
CA LEU A 69 -1.51 3.15 -1.44
C LEU A 69 -1.48 1.78 -2.15
N LEU A 70 -2.24 0.82 -1.63
CA LEU A 70 -2.49 -0.45 -2.30
C LEU A 70 -3.84 -0.34 -3.01
N ASP A 71 -3.79 -0.12 -4.32
CA ASP A 71 -4.95 0.05 -5.19
C ASP A 71 -4.72 -0.75 -6.48
N THR A 72 -5.71 -0.78 -7.37
CA THR A 72 -5.60 -1.51 -8.64
C THR A 72 -4.54 -0.89 -9.55
N GLU A 73 -4.53 0.44 -9.69
CA GLU A 73 -3.65 1.18 -10.59
C GLU A 73 -3.49 2.65 -10.17
N ILE A 74 -2.52 3.33 -10.79
CA ILE A 74 -2.29 4.77 -10.68
C ILE A 74 -1.96 5.33 -12.07
N TRP A 75 -2.46 6.53 -12.38
CA TRP A 75 -2.16 7.26 -13.63
C TRP A 75 -1.16 8.39 -13.35
N PRO A 76 0.17 8.10 -13.29
CA PRO A 76 1.20 9.07 -12.89
C PRO A 76 1.29 10.30 -13.80
N GLU A 77 0.80 10.21 -15.04
CA GLU A 77 0.76 11.31 -16.01
C GLU A 77 -0.32 12.35 -15.71
N ARG A 78 -1.25 12.08 -14.80
CA ARG A 78 -2.25 13.07 -14.37
C ARG A 78 -1.55 14.25 -13.71
N ARG A 79 -2.01 15.47 -14.05
CA ARG A 79 -1.49 16.74 -13.49
C ARG A 79 -1.46 16.78 -11.95
N SER A 80 -2.33 16.03 -11.28
CA SER A 80 -2.38 15.92 -9.82
C SER A 80 -1.11 15.31 -9.21
N PHE A 81 -0.32 14.56 -9.98
CA PHE A 81 0.95 13.97 -9.53
C PHE A 81 2.18 14.81 -9.90
N PHE A 82 1.99 16.03 -10.42
CA PHE A 82 3.11 16.89 -10.79
C PHE A 82 3.77 17.51 -9.54
N ASN A 83 5.07 17.27 -9.37
CA ASN A 83 5.82 17.53 -8.14
C ASN A 83 6.40 18.95 -8.01
N ARG A 84 5.86 19.94 -8.72
CA ARG A 84 6.47 21.29 -8.85
C ARG A 84 6.77 22.01 -7.53
N ASN A 85 6.06 21.67 -6.46
CA ASN A 85 6.15 22.31 -5.15
C ASN A 85 6.44 21.31 -4.01
N LEU A 86 6.91 20.09 -4.32
CA LEU A 86 7.27 19.10 -3.31
C LEU A 86 8.76 19.20 -2.98
N SER A 87 9.11 18.96 -1.71
CA SER A 87 10.49 18.83 -1.25
C SER A 87 11.16 17.60 -1.89
N SER A 88 12.49 17.54 -1.83
CA SER A 88 13.24 16.35 -2.25
C SER A 88 12.79 15.12 -1.49
N VAL A 89 12.80 13.96 -2.15
CA VAL A 89 12.53 12.65 -1.53
C VAL A 89 13.38 12.47 -0.27
N LEU A 90 12.77 11.94 0.79
CA LEU A 90 13.44 11.67 2.07
C LEU A 90 14.70 10.82 1.87
N SER A 91 15.80 11.20 2.50
CA SER A 91 17.10 10.52 2.34
C SER A 91 17.10 9.05 2.77
N GLY A 92 16.17 8.66 3.65
CA GLY A 92 15.99 7.27 4.09
C GLY A 92 15.09 6.42 3.18
N TRP A 93 14.45 7.02 2.17
CA TRP A 93 13.59 6.28 1.24
C TRP A 93 14.44 5.47 0.25
N LYS A 94 14.12 4.18 0.12
CA LYS A 94 14.82 3.24 -0.77
C LYS A 94 14.02 2.84 -2.00
N GLY A 95 12.81 3.38 -2.18
CA GLY A 95 11.98 3.06 -3.34
C GLY A 95 12.45 3.76 -4.61
N ALA A 96 12.11 3.20 -5.76
CA ALA A 96 12.41 3.76 -7.08
C ALA A 96 11.14 3.80 -7.94
N CYS A 97 11.05 4.78 -8.84
CA CYS A 97 10.02 4.82 -9.88
C CYS A 97 10.48 4.00 -11.08
N TRP A 98 9.66 3.03 -11.50
CA TRP A 98 9.92 2.23 -12.69
C TRP A 98 8.83 2.50 -13.72
N TRP A 99 9.23 2.90 -14.92
CA TRP A 99 8.32 2.98 -16.07
C TRP A 99 8.24 1.60 -16.72
N VAL A 100 7.08 0.94 -16.65
CA VAL A 100 6.86 -0.24 -17.48
C VAL A 100 6.36 0.22 -18.84
N LEU A 101 7.20 0.08 -19.87
CA LEU A 101 6.79 0.37 -21.24
C LEU A 101 5.66 -0.58 -21.65
N GLY A 102 4.46 -0.03 -21.85
CA GLY A 102 3.29 -0.76 -22.34
C GLY A 102 2.32 -1.27 -21.28
N SER A 103 2.48 -0.90 -20.00
CA SER A 103 1.52 -1.22 -18.93
C SER A 103 0.89 0.06 -18.39
N THR A 104 -0.44 0.08 -18.27
CA THR A 104 -1.21 1.16 -17.64
C THR A 104 -1.18 1.10 -16.11
N GLY A 105 -0.31 0.29 -15.50
CA GLY A 105 -0.28 0.10 -14.04
C GLY A 105 1.12 -0.22 -13.50
N PHE A 106 1.39 0.32 -12.32
CA PHE A 106 2.54 -0.04 -11.47
C PHE A 106 2.33 -1.44 -10.88
N VAL A 107 3.36 -2.28 -10.91
CA VAL A 107 3.44 -3.49 -10.07
C VAL A 107 4.50 -3.20 -9.01
N GLY A 108 4.09 -3.16 -7.75
CA GLY A 108 4.96 -3.05 -6.57
C GLY A 108 5.20 -4.39 -5.91
#